data_AF-A0A2H1WXS3-F1
#
_entry.id   AF-A0A2H1WXS3-F1
#
_cell.length_a   1.000
_cell.length_b   1.000
_cell.length_c   1.000
_cell.angle_alpha   90.00
_cell.angle_beta   90.00
_cell.angle_gamma   90.00
#
_symmetry.space_group_name_H-M   'P 1'
#
loop_
_entity.id
_entity.type
_entity.pdbx_description
1 polymer ?
#
loop_
_entity_poly.entity_id
_entity_poly.type
_entity_poly.pdbx_seq_one_letter_code
_entity_poly.pdbx_strand_id
1 'polypeptide(L)'
;MFDYTVPLLMSFYTKDEFVYLAYKFVHGLDNLPSAKKVYKCFNRFIKISLFYYITVKCFYYMIFCYNISTMCLSLRLSFLVFINYTWFLACDMGRFTIILVFGLFYCRTRIMRTNLESDLNNGTWDKYSVMKYINIYEMLADFLEIVEPVKIIGPVVISITWLLEYIGDPIVSTVAAAIVMDLINDNVNNMKLRFIEKKILSIEKILFYSPDERQQTEIDRLLLLIENRPLRFFILPNIPLTFKLFLGSFSFFVVNIIAILQVKSFYSEN
;
A
#
# COMPACT_ATOMS: atom_id res chain seq x y z
N MET A 1 -27.04 14.69 3.60
CA MET A 1 -27.54 13.32 3.40
C MET A 1 -27.22 12.79 2.00
N PHE A 2 -27.35 13.61 0.93
CA PHE A 2 -26.91 13.25 -0.43
C PHE A 2 -25.38 13.12 -0.59
N ASP A 3 -24.58 13.83 0.21
CA ASP A 3 -23.10 13.79 0.12
C ASP A 3 -22.48 12.43 0.47
N TYR A 4 -23.24 11.57 1.16
CA TYR A 4 -22.80 10.26 1.62
C TYR A 4 -23.31 9.11 0.73
N THR A 5 -24.31 9.37 -0.12
CA THR A 5 -24.80 8.41 -1.10
C THR A 5 -23.81 8.23 -2.25
N VAL A 6 -23.05 9.29 -2.59
CA VAL A 6 -22.06 9.28 -3.66
C VAL A 6 -20.84 8.38 -3.35
N PRO A 7 -20.24 8.38 -2.15
CA PRO A 7 -19.19 7.42 -1.76
C PRO A 7 -19.67 5.95 -1.76
N LEU A 8 -20.89 5.70 -1.27
CA LEU A 8 -21.49 4.36 -1.29
C LEU A 8 -21.68 3.90 -2.74
N LEU A 9 -22.28 4.73 -3.59
CA LEU A 9 -22.43 4.47 -5.01
C LEU A 9 -21.08 4.34 -5.73
N MET A 10 -20.07 5.13 -5.37
CA MET A 10 -18.72 5.03 -5.95
C MET A 10 -17.99 3.76 -5.53
N SER A 11 -18.19 3.26 -4.31
CA SER A 11 -17.66 1.95 -3.91
C SER A 11 -18.28 0.80 -4.71
N PHE A 12 -19.54 0.94 -5.14
CA PHE A 12 -20.18 0.03 -6.09
C PHE A 12 -19.80 0.32 -7.57
N TYR A 13 -19.33 1.54 -7.88
CA TYR A 13 -18.97 1.98 -9.24
C TYR A 13 -17.53 1.64 -9.62
N THR A 14 -16.59 1.66 -8.66
CA THR A 14 -15.26 1.08 -8.85
C THR A 14 -15.44 -0.43 -8.94
N LYS A 15 -15.36 -0.97 -10.16
CA LYS A 15 -15.50 -2.41 -10.42
C LYS A 15 -14.74 -3.21 -9.37
N ASP A 16 -15.45 -3.98 -8.55
CA ASP A 16 -14.89 -4.96 -7.59
C ASP A 16 -13.90 -5.94 -8.22
N GLU A 17 -13.81 -5.94 -9.55
CA GLU A 17 -12.83 -6.66 -10.36
C GLU A 17 -11.39 -6.46 -9.87
N PHE A 18 -10.96 -5.24 -9.50
CA PHE A 18 -9.59 -5.05 -9.00
C PHE A 18 -9.36 -5.73 -7.63
N VAL A 19 -10.36 -5.65 -6.75
CA VAL A 19 -10.34 -6.30 -5.43
C VAL A 19 -10.28 -7.80 -5.64
N TYR A 20 -11.18 -8.34 -6.46
CA TYR A 20 -11.22 -9.75 -6.81
C TYR A 20 -9.89 -10.25 -7.39
N LEU A 21 -9.30 -9.52 -8.34
CA LEU A 21 -8.00 -9.85 -8.92
C LEU A 21 -6.88 -9.83 -7.87
N ALA A 22 -6.92 -8.91 -6.91
CA ALA A 22 -5.95 -8.85 -5.82
C ALA A 22 -6.00 -10.11 -4.95
N TYR A 23 -7.20 -10.59 -4.60
CA TYR A 23 -7.41 -11.78 -3.77
C TYR A 23 -7.30 -13.10 -4.54
N LYS A 24 -7.32 -13.08 -5.88
CA LYS A 24 -7.18 -14.28 -6.68
C LYS A 24 -5.87 -14.99 -6.37
N PHE A 25 -5.95 -16.29 -6.11
CA PHE A 25 -4.79 -17.12 -5.80
C PHE A 25 -3.85 -17.20 -7.01
N VAL A 26 -2.57 -16.92 -6.79
CA VAL A 26 -1.54 -16.97 -7.84
C VAL A 26 -0.79 -18.30 -7.74
N HIS A 27 -1.12 -19.21 -8.66
CA HIS A 27 -0.40 -20.49 -8.78
C HIS A 27 1.10 -20.24 -9.03
N GLY A 28 1.96 -20.93 -8.28
CA GLY A 28 3.42 -20.82 -8.38
C GLY A 28 4.06 -19.85 -7.38
N LEU A 29 3.38 -18.77 -6.99
CA LEU A 29 3.83 -17.85 -5.95
C LEU A 29 3.21 -18.18 -4.59
N ASP A 30 1.88 -18.29 -4.55
CA ASP A 30 1.14 -18.48 -3.29
C ASP A 30 1.25 -19.92 -2.76
N ASN A 31 1.71 -20.87 -3.59
CA ASN A 31 1.96 -22.27 -3.22
C ASN A 31 3.37 -22.50 -2.62
N LEU A 32 4.21 -21.47 -2.55
CA LEU A 32 5.57 -21.61 -2.03
C LEU A 32 5.57 -21.88 -0.52
N PRO A 33 6.51 -22.69 0.00
CA PRO A 33 6.56 -23.00 1.43
C PRO A 33 6.77 -21.75 2.29
N SER A 34 7.49 -20.75 1.77
CA SER A 34 7.69 -19.43 2.39
C SER A 34 6.39 -18.62 2.51
N ALA A 35 5.44 -18.80 1.58
CA ALA A 35 4.17 -18.08 1.54
C ALA A 35 3.32 -18.32 2.79
N LYS A 36 3.24 -19.57 3.26
CA LYS A 36 2.45 -19.94 4.45
C LYS A 36 2.87 -19.14 5.70
N LYS A 37 4.17 -18.92 5.88
CA LYS A 37 4.71 -18.15 7.02
C LYS A 37 4.35 -16.67 6.90
N VAL A 38 4.53 -16.08 5.71
CA VAL A 38 4.23 -14.67 5.45
C VAL A 38 2.73 -14.40 5.61
N TYR A 39 1.86 -15.22 5.02
CA TYR A 39 0.41 -15.06 5.13
C TYR A 39 -0.12 -15.27 6.56
N LYS A 40 0.47 -16.18 7.34
CA LYS A 40 0.14 -16.32 8.77
C LYS A 40 0.47 -15.06 9.56
N CYS A 41 1.61 -14.42 9.26
CA CYS A 41 2.00 -13.16 9.87
C CYS A 41 1.04 -12.03 9.47
N PHE A 42 0.71 -11.94 8.17
CA PHE A 42 -0.22 -10.97 7.63
C PHE A 42 -1.63 -11.09 8.23
N ASN A 43 -2.16 -12.32 8.35
CA ASN A 43 -3.44 -12.57 9.02
C ASN A 43 -3.42 -12.12 10.50
N ARG A 44 -2.31 -12.35 11.21
CA ARG A 44 -2.16 -11.85 12.58
C ARG A 44 -2.16 -10.32 12.62
N PHE A 45 -1.42 -9.69 11.71
CA PHE A 45 -1.40 -8.23 11.56
C PHE A 45 -2.80 -7.68 11.32
N ILE A 46 -3.55 -8.22 10.35
CA ILE A 46 -4.94 -7.84 10.06
C ILE A 46 -5.82 -7.88 11.31
N LYS A 47 -5.78 -8.99 12.07
CA LYS A 47 -6.58 -9.14 13.29
C LYS A 47 -6.25 -8.10 14.34
N ILE A 48 -4.95 -7.83 14.55
CA ILE A 48 -4.48 -6.81 15.50
C ILE A 48 -4.90 -5.41 15.03
N SER A 49 -4.74 -5.11 13.74
CA SER A 49 -5.13 -3.82 13.16
C SER A 49 -6.64 -3.58 13.29
N LEU A 50 -7.48 -4.59 13.00
CA LEU A 50 -8.93 -4.50 13.19
C LEU A 50 -9.31 -4.26 14.65
N PHE A 51 -8.69 -5.01 15.58
CA PHE A 51 -8.95 -4.85 17.01
C PHE A 51 -8.53 -3.45 17.51
N TYR A 52 -7.33 -3.00 17.12
CA TYR A 52 -6.83 -1.66 17.43
C TYR A 52 -7.78 -0.59 16.89
N TYR A 53 -8.23 -0.74 15.64
CA TYR A 53 -9.14 0.20 14.99
C TYR A 53 -10.47 0.36 15.74
N ILE A 54 -11.12 -0.77 16.06
CA ILE A 54 -12.37 -0.80 16.81
C ILE A 54 -12.16 -0.16 18.19
N THR A 55 -11.07 -0.50 18.87
CA THR A 55 -10.77 0.02 20.21
C THR A 55 -10.58 1.54 20.20
N VAL A 56 -9.83 2.07 19.23
CA VAL A 56 -9.60 3.52 19.09
C VAL A 56 -10.92 4.25 18.80
N LYS A 57 -11.76 3.73 17.90
CA LYS A 57 -13.07 4.34 17.60
C LYS A 57 -14.01 4.30 18.79
N CYS A 58 -14.07 3.18 19.51
CA CYS A 58 -14.84 3.08 20.76
C CYS A 58 -14.34 4.09 21.79
N PHE A 59 -13.02 4.27 21.93
CA PHE A 59 -12.45 5.24 22.85
C PHE A 59 -12.81 6.69 22.49
N TYR A 60 -12.71 7.08 21.22
CA TYR A 60 -13.16 8.39 20.75
C TYR A 60 -14.64 8.63 21.03
N TYR A 61 -15.47 7.60 20.81
CA TYR A 61 -16.90 7.66 21.10
C TYR A 61 -17.17 7.88 22.59
N MET A 62 -16.46 7.16 23.47
CA MET A 62 -16.57 7.31 24.92
C MET A 62 -16.20 8.72 25.37
N ILE A 63 -15.10 9.30 24.83
CA ILE A 63 -14.71 10.70 25.11
C ILE A 63 -15.79 11.67 24.63
N PHE A 64 -16.33 11.46 23.43
CA PHE A 64 -17.37 12.31 22.87
C PHE A 64 -18.64 12.30 23.75
N CYS A 65 -19.12 11.11 24.14
CA CYS A 65 -20.27 11.00 25.03
C CYS A 65 -19.98 11.53 26.44
N TYR A 66 -18.74 11.44 26.93
CA TYR A 66 -18.36 12.01 28.21
C TYR A 66 -18.43 13.55 28.18
N ASN A 67 -17.94 14.18 27.12
CA ASN A 67 -17.95 15.64 26.98
C ASN A 67 -19.33 16.23 26.68
N ILE A 68 -20.22 15.47 26.03
CA ILE A 68 -21.57 15.92 25.65
C ILE A 68 -22.63 14.94 26.19
N SER A 69 -22.61 14.72 27.50
CA SER A 69 -23.45 13.73 28.19
C SER A 69 -24.95 13.94 27.97
N THR A 70 -25.39 15.20 27.88
CA THR A 70 -26.79 15.57 27.63
C THR A 70 -27.30 15.10 26.27
N MET A 71 -26.43 15.02 25.25
CA MET A 71 -26.80 14.52 23.93
C MET A 71 -26.83 12.99 23.87
N CYS A 72 -25.92 12.28 24.56
CA CYS A 72 -25.91 10.81 24.53
C CYS A 72 -27.05 10.18 25.36
N LEU A 73 -27.62 10.89 26.34
CA LEU A 73 -28.73 10.37 27.17
C LEU A 73 -30.12 10.48 26.53
N SER A 74 -30.31 11.34 25.53
CA SER A 74 -31.59 11.47 24.83
C SER A 74 -31.80 10.33 23.84
N LEU A 75 -32.89 9.57 23.97
CA LEU A 75 -33.22 8.39 23.14
C LEU A 75 -33.19 8.70 21.63
N ARG A 76 -33.60 9.91 21.22
CA ARG A 76 -33.62 10.32 19.81
C ARG A 76 -32.22 10.64 19.29
N LEU A 77 -31.37 11.25 20.11
CA LEU A 77 -30.00 11.57 19.73
C LEU A 77 -29.08 10.34 19.79
N SER A 78 -29.27 9.44 20.75
CA SER A 78 -28.50 8.19 20.83
C SER A 78 -28.69 7.33 19.58
N PHE A 79 -29.90 7.28 19.03
CA PHE A 79 -30.17 6.60 17.77
C PHE A 79 -29.46 7.24 16.57
N LEU A 80 -29.47 8.57 16.45
CA LEU A 80 -28.75 9.29 15.39
C LEU A 80 -27.24 9.07 15.49
N VAL A 81 -26.71 9.13 16.70
CA VAL A 81 -25.31 8.88 17.00
C VAL A 81 -24.91 7.44 16.65
N PHE A 82 -25.77 6.45 16.94
CA PHE A 82 -25.57 5.06 16.55
C PHE A 82 -25.57 4.88 15.02
N ILE A 83 -26.54 5.47 14.30
CA ILE A 83 -26.57 5.44 12.84
C ILE A 83 -25.27 6.01 12.27
N ASN A 84 -24.86 7.18 12.74
CA ASN A 84 -23.60 7.80 12.31
C ASN A 84 -22.41 6.90 12.59
N TYR A 85 -22.33 6.28 13.76
CA TYR A 85 -21.27 5.34 14.10
C TYR A 85 -21.23 4.12 13.15
N THR A 86 -22.38 3.49 12.91
CA THR A 86 -22.45 2.35 11.96
C THR A 86 -22.09 2.76 10.53
N TRP A 87 -22.47 3.98 10.13
CA TRP A 87 -22.11 4.55 8.85
C TRP A 87 -20.59 4.74 8.74
N PHE A 88 -19.95 5.31 9.77
CA PHE A 88 -18.49 5.44 9.79
C PHE A 88 -17.79 4.10 9.68
N LEU A 89 -18.22 3.09 10.46
CA LEU A 89 -17.67 1.74 10.34
C LEU A 89 -17.80 1.16 8.92
N ALA A 90 -18.92 1.40 8.24
CA ALA A 90 -19.11 0.94 6.87
C ALA A 90 -18.14 1.63 5.89
N CYS A 91 -17.95 2.95 6.00
CA CYS A 91 -16.96 3.68 5.21
C CYS A 91 -15.53 3.21 5.48
N ASP A 92 -15.23 2.89 6.74
CA ASP A 92 -13.90 2.44 7.16
C ASP A 92 -13.58 1.04 6.64
N MET A 93 -14.57 0.14 6.56
CA MET A 93 -14.41 -1.16 5.91
C MET A 93 -13.99 -1.01 4.44
N GLY A 94 -14.55 -0.04 3.71
CA GLY A 94 -14.14 0.25 2.33
C GLY A 94 -12.68 0.66 2.22
N ARG A 95 -12.18 1.47 3.16
CA ARG A 95 -10.76 1.89 3.21
C ARG A 95 -9.83 0.75 3.62
N PHE A 96 -10.30 -0.12 4.51
CA PHE A 96 -9.55 -1.28 4.96
C PHE A 96 -9.21 -2.21 3.78
N THR A 97 -10.09 -2.31 2.78
CA THR A 97 -9.82 -3.04 1.54
C THR A 97 -8.54 -2.56 0.83
N ILE A 98 -8.28 -1.25 0.80
CA ILE A 98 -7.05 -0.69 0.21
C ILE A 98 -5.82 -1.20 0.97
N ILE A 99 -5.85 -1.14 2.30
CA ILE A 99 -4.77 -1.63 3.17
C ILE A 99 -4.53 -3.13 2.92
N LEU A 100 -5.60 -3.91 2.75
CA LEU A 100 -5.50 -5.33 2.46
C LEU A 100 -4.87 -5.60 1.08
N VAL A 101 -5.27 -4.86 0.05
CA VAL A 101 -4.73 -5.00 -1.31
C VAL A 101 -3.22 -4.70 -1.33
N PHE A 102 -2.80 -3.55 -0.79
CA PHE A 102 -1.38 -3.22 -0.71
C PHE A 102 -0.61 -4.17 0.21
N GLY A 103 -1.22 -4.60 1.32
CA GLY A 103 -0.64 -5.58 2.24
C GLY A 103 -0.40 -6.93 1.58
N LEU A 104 -1.34 -7.43 0.77
CA LEU A 104 -1.18 -8.65 -0.02
C LEU A 104 -0.09 -8.49 -1.08
N PHE A 105 -0.06 -7.35 -1.77
CA PHE A 105 0.96 -7.05 -2.76
C PHE A 105 2.36 -7.03 -2.15
N TYR A 106 2.51 -6.45 -0.95
CA TYR A 106 3.73 -6.53 -0.16
C TYR A 106 4.08 -7.97 0.25
N CYS A 107 3.10 -8.77 0.67
CA CYS A 107 3.35 -10.17 0.99
C CYS A 107 3.90 -10.93 -0.22
N ARG A 108 3.29 -10.75 -1.40
CA ARG A 108 3.71 -11.42 -2.64
C ARG A 108 5.12 -11.04 -3.09
N THR A 109 5.44 -9.75 -3.08
CA THR A 109 6.81 -9.27 -3.40
C THR A 109 7.83 -9.77 -2.38
N ARG A 110 7.48 -9.78 -1.09
CA ARG A 110 8.33 -10.36 -0.03
C ARG A 110 8.55 -11.85 -0.20
N ILE A 111 7.50 -12.61 -0.54
CA ILE A 111 7.60 -14.06 -0.83
C ILE A 111 8.56 -14.28 -1.99
N MET A 112 8.36 -13.59 -3.10
CA MET A 112 9.22 -13.64 -4.28
C MET A 112 10.69 -13.40 -3.91
N ARG A 113 10.97 -12.34 -3.14
CA ARG A 113 12.32 -12.03 -2.65
C ARG A 113 12.90 -13.15 -1.79
N THR A 114 12.17 -13.60 -0.77
CA THR A 114 12.69 -14.65 0.14
C THR A 114 12.96 -15.96 -0.59
N ASN A 115 12.15 -16.29 -1.60
CA ASN A 115 12.36 -17.48 -2.40
C ASN A 115 13.55 -17.33 -3.36
N LEU A 116 13.76 -16.12 -3.90
CA LEU A 116 14.98 -15.82 -4.66
C LEU A 116 16.22 -15.99 -3.80
N GLU A 117 16.23 -15.43 -2.60
CA GLU A 117 17.36 -15.55 -1.67
C GLU A 117 17.64 -17.01 -1.28
N SER A 118 16.60 -17.83 -1.06
CA SER A 118 16.81 -19.26 -0.79
C SER A 118 17.39 -20.01 -1.97
N ASP A 119 16.88 -19.78 -3.18
CA ASP A 119 17.32 -20.48 -4.38
C ASP A 119 18.75 -20.07 -4.78
N LEU A 120 19.13 -18.82 -4.49
CA LEU A 120 20.48 -18.30 -4.65
C LEU A 120 21.47 -18.99 -3.69
N ASN A 121 21.13 -19.09 -2.41
CA ASN A 121 22.01 -19.64 -1.38
C ASN A 121 22.20 -21.15 -1.49
N ASN A 122 21.18 -21.88 -1.95
CA ASN A 122 21.25 -23.34 -2.09
C ASN A 122 22.03 -23.78 -3.33
N GLY A 123 22.45 -22.85 -4.20
CA GLY A 123 23.15 -23.17 -5.45
C GLY A 123 22.28 -23.88 -6.50
N THR A 124 21.00 -24.12 -6.22
CA THR A 124 20.03 -24.83 -7.07
C THR A 124 19.45 -23.91 -8.15
N TRP A 125 20.28 -23.05 -8.75
CA TRP A 125 19.84 -22.09 -9.75
C TRP A 125 19.79 -22.75 -11.12
N ASP A 126 18.68 -23.43 -11.38
CA ASP A 126 18.40 -24.03 -12.66
C ASP A 126 17.93 -22.97 -13.67
N LYS A 127 18.11 -23.23 -14.97
CA LYS A 127 17.71 -22.35 -16.09
C LYS A 127 16.24 -21.91 -15.98
N TYR A 128 15.37 -22.82 -15.56
CA TYR A 128 13.94 -22.53 -15.42
C TYR A 128 13.58 -21.60 -14.26
N SER A 129 14.52 -21.31 -13.36
CA SER A 129 14.29 -20.45 -12.20
C SER A 129 14.13 -18.97 -12.56
N VAL A 130 14.96 -18.44 -13.49
CA VAL A 130 14.92 -17.02 -13.85
C VAL A 130 13.62 -16.67 -14.57
N MET A 131 13.20 -17.50 -15.53
CA MET A 131 11.93 -17.33 -16.24
C MET A 131 10.72 -17.33 -15.30
N LYS A 132 10.75 -18.17 -14.26
CA LYS A 132 9.72 -18.16 -13.21
C LYS A 132 9.62 -16.80 -12.51
N TYR A 133 10.76 -16.16 -12.18
CA TYR A 133 10.76 -14.83 -11.56
C TYR A 133 10.31 -13.73 -12.52
N ILE A 134 10.66 -13.82 -13.80
CA ILE A 134 10.17 -12.91 -14.84
C ILE A 134 8.64 -12.96 -14.88
N ASN A 135 8.05 -14.14 -15.02
CA ASN A 135 6.59 -14.30 -15.11
C ASN A 135 5.87 -13.79 -13.85
N ILE A 136 6.45 -14.03 -12.66
CA ILE A 136 5.89 -13.51 -11.41
C ILE A 136 5.97 -11.99 -11.37
N TYR A 137 7.08 -11.40 -11.80
CA TYR A 137 7.25 -9.95 -11.81
C TYR A 137 6.29 -9.27 -12.81
N GLU A 138 6.19 -9.80 -14.03
CA GLU A 138 5.25 -9.32 -15.05
C GLU A 138 3.82 -9.31 -14.51
N MET A 139 3.40 -10.40 -13.87
CA MET A 139 2.07 -10.47 -13.25
C MET A 139 1.86 -9.42 -12.16
N LEU A 140 2.88 -9.14 -11.33
CA LEU A 140 2.79 -8.11 -10.29
C LEU A 140 2.75 -6.69 -10.89
N ALA A 141 3.49 -6.45 -11.97
CA ALA A 141 3.47 -5.18 -12.71
C ALA A 141 2.11 -4.97 -13.41
N ASP A 142 1.61 -5.99 -14.10
CA ASP A 142 0.29 -5.96 -14.75
C ASP A 142 -0.83 -5.74 -13.73
N PHE A 143 -0.74 -6.38 -12.56
CA PHE A 143 -1.67 -6.14 -11.47
C PHE A 143 -1.66 -4.67 -11.03
N LEU A 144 -0.47 -4.08 -10.88
CA LEU A 144 -0.35 -2.69 -10.47
C LEU A 144 -0.98 -1.75 -11.50
N GLU A 145 -0.73 -1.98 -12.79
CA GLU A 145 -1.31 -1.23 -13.91
C GLU A 145 -2.84 -1.29 -13.92
N ILE A 146 -3.45 -2.42 -13.54
CA ILE A 146 -4.91 -2.55 -13.40
C ILE A 146 -5.45 -1.76 -12.20
N VAL A 147 -4.67 -1.59 -11.14
CA VAL A 147 -5.07 -0.77 -9.97
C VAL A 147 -4.91 0.73 -10.25
N GLU A 148 -4.03 1.12 -11.17
CA GLU A 148 -3.80 2.52 -11.51
C GLU A 148 -5.01 3.31 -12.06
N PRO A 149 -5.93 2.78 -12.89
CA PRO A 149 -7.07 3.55 -13.42
C PRO A 149 -8.11 4.00 -12.39
N VAL A 150 -8.04 3.58 -11.13
CA VAL A 150 -8.88 4.14 -10.05
C VAL A 150 -8.55 5.64 -9.80
N LYS A 151 -7.46 6.16 -10.38
CA LYS A 151 -6.87 7.49 -10.14
C LYS A 151 -7.65 8.74 -10.60
N ILE A 152 -8.58 8.69 -11.57
CA ILE A 152 -8.92 9.94 -12.29
C ILE A 152 -10.30 10.54 -11.99
N ILE A 153 -11.29 9.75 -11.57
CA ILE A 153 -12.68 10.26 -11.49
C ILE A 153 -13.16 10.48 -10.05
N GLY A 154 -12.61 9.75 -9.07
CA GLY A 154 -13.01 9.85 -7.66
C GLY A 154 -12.42 11.03 -6.88
N PRO A 155 -11.08 11.22 -6.83
CA PRO A 155 -10.47 11.98 -5.74
C PRO A 155 -10.68 13.49 -5.79
N VAL A 156 -10.97 14.11 -6.94
CA VAL A 156 -11.15 15.58 -7.04
C VAL A 156 -12.56 16.02 -6.60
N VAL A 157 -13.59 15.23 -6.92
CA VAL A 157 -14.97 15.49 -6.47
C VAL A 157 -15.17 15.04 -5.02
N ILE A 158 -14.45 13.99 -4.61
CA ILE A 158 -14.43 13.48 -3.23
C ILE A 158 -13.60 14.39 -2.32
N SER A 159 -12.43 14.91 -2.73
CA SER A 159 -11.57 15.72 -1.87
C SER A 159 -12.21 17.02 -1.38
N ILE A 160 -13.02 17.69 -2.22
CA ILE A 160 -13.68 18.96 -1.84
C ILE A 160 -14.73 18.73 -0.74
N THR A 161 -15.45 17.61 -0.81
CA THR A 161 -16.47 17.23 0.19
C THR A 161 -15.86 16.65 1.47
N TRP A 162 -14.66 16.06 1.37
CA TRP A 162 -13.93 15.44 2.49
C TRP A 162 -13.02 16.40 3.27
N LEU A 163 -12.60 17.52 2.66
CA LEU A 163 -11.64 18.47 3.23
C LEU A 163 -12.15 19.23 4.47
N LEU A 164 -13.47 19.26 4.70
CA LEU A 164 -14.05 20.10 5.76
C LEU A 164 -14.41 19.35 7.06
N GLU A 165 -14.52 18.01 7.07
CA GLU A 165 -14.93 17.28 8.29
C GLU A 165 -14.09 16.02 8.64
N TYR A 166 -13.34 15.39 7.72
CA TYR A 166 -12.82 14.02 7.95
C TYR A 166 -11.43 13.73 7.36
N ILE A 167 -10.45 14.61 7.61
CA ILE A 167 -9.09 14.51 7.04
C ILE A 167 -8.24 13.36 7.64
N GLY A 168 -8.45 12.99 8.91
CA GLY A 168 -7.55 12.08 9.63
C GLY A 168 -7.44 10.66 9.03
N ASP A 169 -8.56 9.98 8.85
CA ASP A 169 -8.57 8.57 8.45
C ASP A 169 -8.07 8.30 7.01
N PRO A 170 -8.44 9.11 5.98
CA PRO A 170 -7.86 8.99 4.64
C PRO A 170 -6.34 9.20 4.65
N ILE A 171 -5.84 10.19 5.40
CA ILE A 171 -4.40 10.44 5.52
C ILE A 171 -3.71 9.22 6.12
N VAL A 172 -4.23 8.64 7.20
CA VAL A 172 -3.62 7.45 7.83
C VAL A 172 -3.56 6.28 6.84
N SER A 173 -4.65 6.01 6.11
CA SER A 173 -4.69 4.91 5.13
C SER A 173 -3.73 5.12 3.95
N THR A 174 -3.62 6.35 3.44
CA THR A 174 -2.72 6.70 2.34
C THR A 174 -1.26 6.70 2.76
N VAL A 175 -0.95 7.17 3.97
CA VAL A 175 0.39 7.05 4.58
C VAL A 175 0.76 5.58 4.76
N ALA A 176 -0.14 4.74 5.26
CA ALA A 176 0.11 3.31 5.39
C ALA A 176 0.40 2.66 4.03
N ALA A 177 -0.39 2.98 3.00
CA ALA A 177 -0.13 2.50 1.64
C ALA A 177 1.23 2.99 1.10
N ALA A 178 1.62 4.24 1.38
CA ALA A 178 2.91 4.78 0.98
C ALA A 178 4.10 4.09 1.66
N ILE A 179 4.00 3.80 2.96
CA ILE A 179 5.00 3.01 3.68
C ILE A 179 5.13 1.62 3.06
N VAL A 180 4.00 0.98 2.75
CA VAL A 180 3.98 -0.34 2.12
C VAL A 180 4.62 -0.31 0.72
N MET A 181 4.35 0.73 -0.08
CA MET A 181 4.97 0.91 -1.40
C MET A 181 6.48 1.14 -1.31
N ASP A 182 6.96 1.93 -0.36
CA ASP A 182 8.40 2.10 -0.13
C ASP A 182 9.06 0.77 0.25
N LEU A 183 8.42 -0.02 1.12
CA LEU A 183 8.90 -1.36 1.48
C LEU A 183 8.92 -2.34 0.28
N ILE A 184 7.94 -2.24 -0.62
CA ILE A 184 7.94 -3.02 -1.87
C ILE A 184 9.12 -2.60 -2.75
N ASN A 185 9.32 -1.30 -2.94
CA ASN A 185 10.42 -0.77 -3.73
C ASN A 185 11.78 -1.20 -3.16
N ASP A 186 11.95 -1.20 -1.85
CA ASP A 186 13.14 -1.73 -1.19
C ASP A 186 13.33 -3.23 -1.44
N ASN A 187 12.26 -4.02 -1.42
CA ASN A 187 12.34 -5.44 -1.79
C ASN A 187 12.77 -5.65 -3.25
N VAL A 188 12.23 -4.85 -4.17
CA VAL A 188 12.60 -4.91 -5.60
C VAL A 188 14.06 -4.51 -5.82
N ASN A 189 14.51 -3.43 -5.18
CA ASN A 189 15.91 -2.99 -5.26
C ASN A 189 16.86 -4.05 -4.70
N ASN A 190 16.51 -4.69 -3.59
CA ASN A 190 17.28 -5.80 -3.04
C ASN A 190 17.35 -6.97 -4.03
N MET A 191 16.25 -7.34 -4.69
CA MET A 191 16.27 -8.36 -5.74
C MET A 191 17.19 -7.94 -6.90
N LYS A 192 17.10 -6.69 -7.38
CA LYS A 192 17.96 -6.15 -8.45
C LYS A 192 19.44 -6.30 -8.09
N LEU A 193 19.82 -5.90 -6.88
CA LEU A 193 21.20 -6.03 -6.38
C LEU A 193 21.67 -7.49 -6.39
N ARG A 194 20.85 -8.43 -5.91
CA ARG A 194 21.19 -9.86 -5.92
C ARG A 194 21.40 -10.43 -7.33
N PHE A 195 20.59 -9.99 -8.30
CA PHE A 195 20.78 -10.40 -9.70
C PHE A 195 22.08 -9.83 -10.29
N ILE A 196 22.42 -8.58 -9.98
CA ILE A 196 23.69 -7.96 -10.40
C ILE A 196 24.89 -8.67 -9.78
N GLU A 197 24.87 -8.92 -8.46
CA GLU A 197 25.90 -9.68 -7.76
C GLU A 197 26.15 -11.02 -8.45
N LYS A 198 25.06 -11.73 -8.80
CA LYS A 198 25.21 -13.02 -9.46
C LYS A 198 25.67 -12.93 -10.90
N LYS A 199 25.26 -11.89 -11.64
CA LYS A 199 25.81 -11.61 -12.97
C LYS A 199 27.33 -11.41 -12.90
N ILE A 200 27.82 -10.61 -11.95
CA ILE A 200 29.25 -10.38 -11.73
C ILE A 200 29.97 -11.70 -11.42
N LEU A 201 29.46 -12.49 -10.46
CA LEU A 201 30.04 -13.80 -10.13
C LEU A 201 30.01 -14.77 -11.31
N SER A 202 29.00 -14.71 -12.18
CA SER A 202 28.95 -15.54 -13.38
C SER A 202 30.04 -15.15 -14.38
N ILE A 203 30.29 -13.84 -14.55
CA ILE A 203 31.34 -13.33 -15.44
C ILE A 203 32.73 -13.76 -14.93
N GLU A 204 32.96 -13.69 -13.62
CA GLU A 204 34.20 -14.20 -13.01
C GLU A 204 34.40 -15.70 -13.27
N LYS A 205 33.33 -16.51 -13.21
CA LYS A 205 33.40 -17.94 -13.53
C LYS A 205 33.61 -18.21 -15.02
N ILE A 206 33.10 -17.35 -15.91
CA ILE A 206 33.24 -17.49 -17.37
C ILE A 206 34.69 -17.36 -17.82
N LEU A 207 35.51 -16.59 -17.09
CA LEU A 207 36.96 -16.55 -17.32
C LEU A 207 37.63 -17.92 -17.13
N PHE A 208 36.97 -18.89 -16.49
CA PHE A 208 37.50 -20.22 -16.20
C PHE A 208 36.66 -21.39 -16.73
N TYR A 209 35.42 -21.17 -17.20
CA TYR A 209 34.51 -22.23 -17.67
C TYR A 209 33.57 -21.74 -18.79
N SER A 210 33.14 -22.64 -19.68
CA SER A 210 32.24 -22.30 -20.80
C SER A 210 30.97 -21.57 -20.34
N PRO A 211 30.62 -20.40 -20.90
CA PRO A 211 29.48 -19.61 -20.49
C PRO A 211 28.14 -20.27 -20.81
N ASP A 212 27.18 -20.11 -19.92
CA ASP A 212 25.77 -20.39 -20.19
C ASP A 212 25.08 -19.09 -20.63
N GLU A 213 25.35 -18.68 -21.88
CA GLU A 213 24.91 -17.39 -22.47
C GLU A 213 23.39 -17.15 -22.31
N ARG A 214 22.61 -18.23 -22.31
CA ARG A 214 21.16 -18.17 -22.13
C ARG A 214 20.77 -17.63 -20.76
N GLN A 215 21.43 -18.09 -19.68
CA GLN A 215 21.12 -17.60 -18.33
C GLN A 215 21.44 -16.12 -18.19
N GLN A 216 22.54 -15.66 -18.79
CA GLN A 216 22.88 -14.22 -18.79
C GLN A 216 21.84 -13.39 -19.53
N THR A 217 21.37 -13.87 -20.67
CA THR A 217 20.32 -13.21 -21.45
C THR A 217 19.01 -13.10 -20.66
N GLU A 218 18.65 -14.15 -19.91
CA GLU A 218 17.44 -14.15 -19.06
C GLU A 218 17.58 -13.20 -17.85
N ILE A 219 18.76 -13.15 -17.21
CA ILE A 219 19.05 -12.19 -16.13
C ILE A 219 18.96 -10.76 -16.66
N ASP A 220 19.54 -10.49 -17.84
CA ASP A 220 19.51 -9.16 -18.45
C ASP A 220 18.10 -8.74 -18.83
N ARG A 221 17.29 -9.68 -19.33
CA ARG A 221 15.87 -9.45 -19.58
C ARG A 221 15.12 -9.10 -18.29
N LEU A 222 15.38 -9.79 -17.19
CA LEU A 222 14.74 -9.50 -15.91
C LEU A 222 15.16 -8.12 -15.35
N LEU A 223 16.45 -7.77 -15.43
CA LEU A 223 16.95 -6.47 -14.99
C LEU A 223 16.33 -5.34 -15.82
N LEU A 224 16.25 -5.52 -17.14
CA LEU A 224 15.62 -4.58 -18.06
C LEU A 224 14.12 -4.45 -17.79
N LEU A 225 13.43 -5.54 -17.46
CA LEU A 225 12.03 -5.52 -17.06
C LEU A 225 11.80 -4.72 -15.76
N ILE A 226 12.64 -4.95 -14.75
CA ILE A 226 12.57 -4.22 -13.47
C ILE A 226 12.82 -2.72 -13.67
N GLU A 227 13.69 -2.38 -14.61
CA GLU A 227 14.04 -0.99 -14.93
C GLU A 227 12.93 -0.28 -15.73
N ASN A 228 12.34 -0.97 -16.70
CA ASN A 228 11.31 -0.39 -17.57
C ASN A 228 9.91 -0.38 -16.93
N ARG A 229 9.60 -1.32 -16.03
CA ARG A 229 8.28 -1.43 -15.36
C ARG A 229 8.45 -1.46 -13.84
N PRO A 230 8.95 -0.38 -13.22
CA PRO A 230 9.15 -0.37 -11.78
C PRO A 230 7.79 -0.51 -11.07
N LEU A 231 7.74 -1.30 -9.99
CA LEU A 231 6.54 -1.45 -9.15
C LEU A 231 6.29 -0.17 -8.34
N ARG A 232 5.84 0.89 -9.02
CA ARG A 232 5.57 2.22 -8.45
C ARG A 232 4.11 2.55 -8.62
N PHE A 233 3.46 2.84 -7.51
CA PHE A 233 2.10 3.33 -7.52
C PHE A 233 2.14 4.86 -7.56
N PHE A 234 1.42 5.49 -8.49
CA PHE A 234 1.34 6.95 -8.55
C PHE A 234 -0.02 7.45 -8.04
N ILE A 235 -0.08 8.48 -7.21
CA ILE A 235 -1.36 9.08 -6.78
C ILE A 235 -1.95 9.91 -7.92
N LEU A 236 -1.08 10.67 -8.58
CA LEU A 236 -1.35 11.50 -9.75
C LEU A 236 -0.37 11.07 -10.86
N PRO A 237 -0.63 11.33 -12.16
CA PRO A 237 0.17 10.83 -13.27
C PRO A 237 1.70 10.97 -13.10
N ASN A 238 2.14 12.00 -12.36
CA ASN A 238 3.57 12.29 -12.14
C ASN A 238 3.99 12.29 -10.66
N ILE A 239 3.12 11.89 -9.72
CA ILE A 239 3.42 11.93 -8.28
C ILE A 239 3.39 10.50 -7.72
N PRO A 240 4.57 9.88 -7.50
CA PRO A 240 4.64 8.55 -6.92
C PRO A 240 4.20 8.59 -5.45
N LEU A 241 3.40 7.60 -5.05
CA LEU A 241 3.00 7.36 -3.67
C LEU A 241 4.21 6.85 -2.89
N THR A 242 4.92 7.77 -2.26
CA THR A 242 6.11 7.49 -1.43
C THR A 242 5.92 8.12 -0.05
N PHE A 243 6.48 7.52 0.99
CA PHE A 243 6.39 8.08 2.34
C PHE A 243 7.10 9.44 2.43
N LYS A 244 8.17 9.63 1.64
CA LYS A 244 8.88 10.91 1.50
C LYS A 244 7.96 12.06 1.09
N LEU A 245 6.99 11.82 0.22
CA LEU A 245 6.01 12.83 -0.19
C LEU A 245 5.18 13.34 1.00
N PHE A 246 4.75 12.43 1.88
CA PHE A 246 3.99 12.79 3.08
C PHE A 246 4.85 13.56 4.09
N LEU A 247 6.08 13.11 4.33
CA LEU A 247 7.02 13.83 5.19
C LEU A 247 7.30 15.25 4.68
N GLY A 248 7.51 15.40 3.37
CA GLY A 248 7.69 16.72 2.73
C GLY A 248 6.46 17.61 2.89
N SER A 249 5.26 17.06 2.66
CA SER A 249 4.00 17.78 2.81
C SER A 249 3.74 18.20 4.26
N PHE A 250 4.00 17.31 5.22
CA PHE A 250 3.87 17.60 6.65
C PHE A 250 4.89 18.66 7.11
N SER A 251 6.15 18.54 6.68
CA SER A 251 7.19 19.53 6.97
C SER A 251 6.81 20.91 6.43
N PHE A 252 6.36 20.99 5.18
CA PHE A 252 5.87 22.23 4.58
C PHE A 252 4.71 22.83 5.38
N PHE A 253 3.73 22.02 5.78
CA PHE A 253 2.59 22.47 6.60
C PHE A 253 3.04 23.06 7.94
N VAL A 254 3.94 22.37 8.66
CA VAL A 254 4.48 22.85 9.95
C VAL A 254 5.24 24.17 9.77
N VAL A 255 6.08 24.29 8.74
CA VAL A 255 6.82 25.53 8.44
C VAL A 255 5.87 26.69 8.17
N ASN A 256 4.79 26.47 7.42
CA ASN A 256 3.79 27.51 7.16
C ASN A 256 3.04 27.94 8.43
N ILE A 257 2.69 27.00 9.32
CA ILE A 257 2.08 27.35 10.61
C ILE A 257 3.03 28.22 11.43
N ILE A 258 4.31 27.84 11.52
CA ILE A 258 5.32 28.61 12.26
C ILE A 258 5.44 30.02 11.67
N ALA A 259 5.50 30.15 10.35
CA ALA A 259 5.57 31.45 9.68
C ALA A 259 4.34 32.32 9.98
N ILE A 260 3.12 31.76 9.92
CA ILE A 260 1.88 32.47 10.24
C ILE A 260 1.88 32.94 11.71
N LEU A 261 2.32 32.08 12.63
CA LEU A 261 2.40 32.43 14.05
C LEU A 261 3.43 33.53 14.30
N GLN A 262 4.57 33.51 13.62
CA GLN A 262 5.60 34.56 13.70
C GLN A 262 5.07 35.90 13.18
N VAL A 263 4.40 35.91 12.02
CA VAL A 263 3.76 37.11 11.46
C VAL A 263 2.73 37.67 12.44
N LYS A 264 1.88 36.80 13.01
CA LYS A 264 0.86 37.22 13.98
C LYS A 264 1.48 37.80 15.27
N SER A 265 2.58 37.22 15.75
CA SER A 265 3.31 37.74 16.92
C SER A 265 3.85 39.15 16.67
N PHE A 266 4.44 39.37 15.50
CA PHE A 266 5.00 40.67 15.11
C PHE A 266 3.94 41.79 15.08
N TYR A 267 2.72 41.49 14.65
CA TYR A 267 1.61 42.46 14.65
C TYR A 267 0.94 42.65 16.02
N SER A 268 1.19 41.78 16.99
CA SER A 268 0.58 41.91 18.32
C SER A 268 1.40 42.79 19.28
N GLU A 269 2.66 43.10 18.95
CA GLU A 269 3.56 43.90 19.78
C GLU A 269 3.59 45.39 19.38
N ASN A 270 2.91 45.77 18.29
CA ASN A 270 2.71 47.16 17.84
C ASN A 270 1.28 47.62 18.12
#